data_AF-A0A4Y7ST78-F1
#
_entry.id   AF-A0A4Y7ST78-F1
#
_cell.length_a   1.000
_cell.length_b   1.000
_cell.length_c   1.000
_cell.angle_alpha   90.00
_cell.angle_beta   90.00
_cell.angle_gamma   90.00
#
_symmetry.space_group_name_H-M   'P 1'
#
loop_
_entity.id
_entity.type
_entity.pdbx_description
1 polymer ?
#
loop_
_entity_poly.entity_id
_entity_poly.type
_entity_poly.pdbx_seq_one_letter_code
_entity_poly.pdbx_strand_id
1 'polypeptide(L)'
;MRHVSGSTSADSGSGGLNLQAHNAGLTGPNAATNNAAITKIKYREQGVDELLQLKLHQAIADVDVVPPGSTIVLATGDGNVGQFNEDGFLGPVRTALKRGWKVELYAWEDGLSRAWRREFGENSEWGKKGLFRIIPLEQFATSLVDAAGW
;
A
#
# COMPACT_ATOMS: atom_id res chain seq x y z
N MET A 1 42.99 -27.56 9.33
CA MET A 1 41.93 -27.26 8.34
C MET A 1 40.61 -27.06 9.06
N ARG A 2 39.99 -25.88 8.97
CA ARG A 2 38.63 -25.61 9.45
C ARG A 2 37.81 -25.19 8.24
N HIS A 3 36.82 -26.02 7.89
CA HIS A 3 35.92 -25.81 6.77
C HIS A 3 34.82 -24.80 7.16
N VAL A 4 34.61 -23.80 6.31
CA VAL A 4 33.46 -22.92 6.30
C VAL A 4 32.50 -23.45 5.23
N SER A 5 31.23 -23.65 5.58
CA SER A 5 30.15 -23.72 4.59
C SER A 5 28.86 -23.20 5.22
N GLY A 6 28.39 -22.05 4.74
CA GLY A 6 26.99 -21.64 4.88
C GLY A 6 26.12 -22.36 3.85
N SER A 7 24.84 -22.49 4.15
CA SER A 7 23.82 -22.77 3.13
C SER A 7 22.53 -22.05 3.52
N THR A 8 22.13 -21.13 2.64
CA THR A 8 20.82 -20.51 2.58
C THR A 8 20.03 -21.21 1.48
N SER A 9 18.83 -21.68 1.76
CA SER A 9 17.90 -22.15 0.72
C SER A 9 16.53 -21.57 1.01
N ALA A 10 16.17 -20.56 0.20
CA ALA A 10 14.79 -20.16 -0.04
C ALA A 10 14.21 -21.15 -1.06
N ASP A 11 13.02 -21.66 -0.80
CA ASP A 11 12.27 -22.46 -1.77
C ASP A 11 11.02 -21.68 -2.21
N SER A 12 10.86 -21.60 -3.52
CA SER A 12 9.84 -20.87 -4.27
C SER A 12 9.33 -21.78 -5.38
N GLY A 13 8.01 -21.85 -5.53
CA GLY A 13 7.32 -22.49 -6.67
C GLY A 13 6.67 -23.81 -6.28
N SER A 14 5.47 -24.17 -6.72
CA SER A 14 4.91 -23.96 -8.05
C SER A 14 3.43 -24.35 -8.07
N GLY A 15 2.68 -23.78 -9.01
CA GLY A 15 1.26 -24.07 -9.22
C GLY A 15 0.99 -25.44 -9.87
N GLY A 16 -0.23 -25.93 -9.64
CA GLY A 16 -0.78 -27.09 -10.32
C GLY A 16 -2.30 -27.09 -10.20
N LEU A 17 -2.97 -26.58 -11.24
CA LEU A 17 -4.39 -26.87 -11.49
C LEU A 17 -4.49 -28.33 -11.93
N ASN A 18 -5.32 -29.13 -11.26
CA ASN A 18 -5.65 -30.47 -11.73
C ASN A 18 -7.17 -30.67 -11.73
N LEU A 19 -7.77 -30.47 -12.91
CA LEU A 19 -9.14 -30.87 -13.24
C LEU A 19 -9.07 -32.27 -13.84
N GLN A 20 -9.48 -33.31 -13.10
CA GLN A 20 -9.93 -34.55 -13.72
C GLN A 20 -10.95 -35.26 -12.83
N ALA A 21 -12.23 -35.08 -13.14
CA ALA A 21 -13.33 -35.81 -12.55
C ALA A 21 -13.51 -37.15 -13.27
N HIS A 22 -13.23 -38.25 -12.60
CA HIS A 22 -13.76 -39.58 -12.93
C HIS A 22 -13.98 -40.33 -11.62
N ASN A 23 -15.23 -40.55 -11.22
CA ASN A 23 -15.53 -41.49 -10.13
C ASN A 23 -16.77 -42.32 -10.47
N ALA A 24 -16.53 -43.57 -10.84
CA ALA A 24 -17.53 -44.63 -10.88
C ALA A 24 -17.19 -45.61 -9.75
N GLY A 25 -18.15 -45.92 -8.88
CA GLY A 25 -18.02 -47.05 -7.94
C GLY A 25 -18.47 -46.80 -6.49
N LEU A 26 -19.76 -47.06 -6.27
CA LEU A 26 -20.47 -47.62 -5.10
C LEU A 26 -19.72 -48.00 -3.79
N THR A 27 -20.47 -47.79 -2.69
CA THR A 27 -20.54 -48.50 -1.37
C THR A 27 -19.88 -47.89 -0.12
N GLY A 28 -20.70 -47.69 0.92
CA GLY A 28 -20.31 -47.54 2.33
C GLY A 28 -21.10 -46.47 3.12
N PRO A 29 -21.94 -46.82 4.13
CA PRO A 29 -22.68 -45.84 4.92
C PRO A 29 -21.81 -45.39 6.10
N ASN A 30 -21.14 -44.26 5.97
CA ASN A 30 -20.64 -43.52 7.12
C ASN A 30 -21.29 -42.14 7.10
N ALA A 31 -22.34 -41.99 7.91
CA ALA A 31 -22.87 -40.69 8.29
C ALA A 31 -21.83 -39.99 9.18
N ALA A 32 -20.76 -39.49 8.55
CA ALA A 32 -19.95 -38.45 9.15
C ALA A 32 -20.82 -37.19 9.17
N THR A 33 -21.23 -36.79 10.37
CA THR A 33 -21.80 -35.47 10.64
C THR A 33 -20.81 -34.42 10.15
N ASN A 34 -21.01 -33.98 8.91
CA ASN A 34 -20.32 -32.82 8.35
C ASN A 34 -20.84 -31.60 9.10
N ASN A 35 -20.25 -31.31 10.26
CA ASN A 35 -20.19 -29.96 10.77
C ASN A 35 -19.33 -29.16 9.78
N ALA A 36 -19.92 -28.83 8.63
CA ALA A 36 -19.42 -27.80 7.74
C ALA A 36 -19.46 -26.52 8.57
N ALA A 37 -18.34 -26.23 9.22
CA ALA A 37 -18.11 -24.97 9.89
C ALA A 37 -18.44 -23.89 8.86
N ILE A 38 -19.57 -23.19 9.06
CA ILE A 38 -19.95 -22.06 8.24
C ILE A 38 -18.81 -21.07 8.39
N THR A 39 -17.94 -21.02 7.40
CA THR A 39 -16.86 -20.04 7.33
C THR A 39 -17.55 -18.68 7.29
N LYS A 40 -17.51 -17.95 8.41
CA LYS A 40 -17.98 -16.57 8.46
C LYS A 40 -17.28 -15.82 7.34
N ILE A 41 -18.04 -15.45 6.29
CA ILE A 41 -17.53 -14.61 5.21
C ILE A 41 -17.13 -13.29 5.85
N LYS A 42 -15.82 -13.08 5.99
CA LYS A 42 -15.28 -11.82 6.49
C LYS A 42 -15.25 -10.88 5.30
N TYR A 43 -16.22 -9.96 5.24
CA TYR A 43 -16.16 -8.83 4.34
C TYR A 43 -14.90 -8.04 4.68
N ARG A 44 -13.91 -8.09 3.80
CA ARG A 44 -12.67 -7.33 3.89
C ARG A 44 -12.80 -6.23 2.85
N GLU A 45 -12.58 -4.99 3.24
CA GLU A 45 -12.43 -3.91 2.28
C GLU A 45 -11.21 -4.25 1.41
N GLN A 46 -11.41 -4.26 0.09
CA GLN A 46 -10.39 -4.54 -0.92
C GLN A 46 -10.44 -3.38 -1.91
N GLY A 47 -9.30 -2.92 -2.39
CA GLY A 47 -9.28 -1.86 -3.41
C GLY A 47 -9.31 -0.43 -2.87
N VAL A 48 -9.21 -0.20 -1.56
CA VAL A 48 -9.30 1.17 -0.99
C VAL A 48 -8.10 2.00 -1.46
N ASP A 49 -6.90 1.45 -1.32
CA ASP A 49 -5.66 2.14 -1.72
C ASP A 49 -5.61 2.31 -3.23
N GLU A 50 -6.03 1.31 -3.99
CA GLU A 50 -6.12 1.38 -5.45
C GLU A 50 -7.10 2.47 -5.92
N LEU A 51 -8.26 2.60 -5.27
CA LEU A 51 -9.23 3.63 -5.60
C LEU A 51 -8.69 5.03 -5.27
N LEU A 52 -7.98 5.19 -4.15
CA LEU A 52 -7.35 6.45 -3.78
C LEU A 52 -6.22 6.83 -4.74
N GLN A 53 -5.36 5.87 -5.12
CA GLN A 53 -4.33 6.06 -6.13
C GLN A 53 -4.93 6.46 -7.49
N LEU A 54 -6.02 5.82 -7.90
CA LEU A 54 -6.74 6.16 -9.12
C LEU A 54 -7.31 7.58 -9.07
N LYS A 55 -7.98 7.96 -7.97
CA LYS A 55 -8.52 9.32 -7.80
C LYS A 55 -7.42 10.38 -7.80
N LEU A 56 -6.28 10.09 -7.19
CA LEU A 56 -5.12 10.98 -7.22
C LEU A 56 -4.61 11.17 -8.65
N HIS A 57 -4.49 10.09 -9.43
CA HIS A 57 -4.14 10.17 -10.85
C HIS A 57 -5.15 10.99 -11.66
N GLN A 58 -6.46 10.79 -11.44
CA GLN A 58 -7.52 11.56 -12.11
C GLN A 58 -7.42 13.05 -11.77
N ALA A 59 -7.32 13.39 -10.49
CA ALA A 59 -7.18 14.78 -10.05
C ALA A 59 -5.94 15.47 -10.64
N ILE A 60 -4.82 14.75 -10.75
CA ILE A 60 -3.63 15.27 -11.41
C ILE A 60 -3.88 15.46 -12.90
N ALA A 61 -4.53 14.49 -13.56
CA ALA A 61 -4.77 14.50 -15.01
C ALA A 61 -5.72 15.63 -15.43
N ASP A 62 -6.77 15.89 -14.66
CA ASP A 62 -7.81 16.89 -14.93
C ASP A 62 -7.30 18.35 -14.96
N VAL A 63 -6.07 18.59 -14.50
CA VAL A 63 -5.45 19.92 -14.48
C VAL A 63 -4.34 19.97 -15.53
N ASP A 64 -4.60 20.64 -16.66
CA ASP A 64 -3.62 20.79 -17.76
C ASP A 64 -2.38 21.59 -17.35
N VAL A 65 -2.60 22.78 -16.79
CA VAL A 65 -1.57 23.69 -16.28
C VAL A 65 -1.79 23.89 -14.80
N VAL A 66 -0.82 23.46 -13.99
CA VAL A 66 -0.89 23.58 -12.53
C VAL A 66 -0.72 25.04 -12.12
N PRO A 67 -1.71 25.65 -11.44
CA PRO A 67 -1.57 27.01 -10.95
C PRO A 67 -0.39 27.14 -9.98
N PRO A 68 0.36 28.26 -10.00
CA PRO A 68 1.48 28.46 -9.09
C PRO A 68 1.06 28.32 -7.62
N GLY A 69 1.79 27.50 -6.88
CA GLY A 69 1.54 27.28 -5.44
C GLY A 69 0.46 26.24 -5.11
N SER A 70 -0.05 25.51 -6.10
CA SER A 70 -0.99 24.41 -5.86
C SER A 70 -0.35 23.26 -5.07
N THR A 71 -1.08 22.73 -4.08
CA THR A 71 -0.60 21.70 -3.17
C THR A 71 -1.57 20.52 -3.12
N ILE A 72 -1.02 19.31 -3.21
CA ILE A 72 -1.70 18.06 -2.87
C ILE A 72 -1.32 17.71 -1.44
N VAL A 73 -2.34 17.54 -0.60
CA VAL A 73 -2.18 17.04 0.77
C VAL A 73 -2.52 15.57 0.78
N LEU A 74 -1.56 14.73 1.15
CA LEU A 74 -1.73 13.28 1.22
C LEU A 74 -1.54 12.82 2.67
N ALA A 75 -2.60 12.32 3.29
CA ALA A 75 -2.56 11.77 4.64
C ALA A 75 -2.42 10.24 4.58
N THR A 76 -1.19 9.75 4.43
CA THR A 76 -0.89 8.31 4.43
C THR A 76 0.55 8.04 4.86
N GLY A 77 0.75 6.95 5.60
CA GLY A 77 2.09 6.38 5.82
C GLY A 77 2.45 5.28 4.81
N ASP A 78 1.47 4.80 4.04
CA ASP A 78 1.66 3.68 3.14
C ASP A 78 2.57 4.05 1.97
N GLY A 79 3.61 3.24 1.79
CA GLY A 79 4.54 3.33 0.65
C GLY A 79 4.90 1.95 0.17
N ASN A 80 3.98 0.99 0.32
CA ASN A 80 4.12 -0.34 -0.22
C ASN A 80 3.77 -0.38 -1.70
N VAL A 81 4.27 -1.44 -2.34
CA VAL A 81 3.84 -1.82 -3.68
C VAL A 81 2.38 -2.29 -3.61
N GLY A 82 1.53 -1.75 -4.48
CA GLY A 82 0.12 -2.14 -4.57
C GLY A 82 -0.05 -3.50 -5.25
N GLN A 83 -1.18 -4.17 -5.02
CA GLN A 83 -1.47 -5.48 -5.61
C GLN A 83 -1.53 -5.42 -7.15
N PHE A 84 -1.94 -4.27 -7.70
CA PHE A 84 -2.14 -4.04 -9.12
C PHE A 84 -1.22 -2.96 -9.71
N ASN A 85 -0.37 -2.33 -8.88
CA ASN A 85 0.51 -1.23 -9.25
C ASN A 85 1.84 -1.33 -8.48
N GLU A 86 2.94 -1.49 -9.20
CA GLU A 86 4.29 -1.62 -8.63
C GLU A 86 4.73 -0.39 -7.83
N ASP A 87 4.21 0.79 -8.18
CA ASP A 87 4.61 2.05 -7.56
C ASP A 87 3.73 2.46 -6.35
N GLY A 88 2.57 1.82 -6.15
CA GLY A 88 1.61 2.23 -5.13
C GLY A 88 1.31 3.74 -5.15
N PHE A 89 1.32 4.39 -3.98
CA PHE A 89 1.15 5.85 -3.87
C PHE A 89 2.33 6.69 -4.39
N LEU A 90 3.54 6.11 -4.50
CA LEU A 90 4.72 6.85 -4.96
C LEU A 90 4.58 7.27 -6.42
N GLY A 91 3.96 6.45 -7.26
CA GLY A 91 3.76 6.71 -8.69
C GLY A 91 2.93 7.96 -9.01
N PRO A 92 1.71 8.10 -8.46
CA PRO A 92 0.93 9.31 -8.58
C PRO A 92 1.66 10.55 -8.04
N VAL A 93 2.32 10.44 -6.88
CA VAL A 93 3.08 11.56 -6.29
C VAL A 93 4.24 11.99 -7.18
N ARG A 94 4.99 11.03 -7.74
CA ARG A 94 6.05 11.30 -8.72
C ARG A 94 5.51 12.06 -9.92
N THR A 95 4.34 11.67 -10.41
CA THR A 95 3.66 12.36 -11.53
C THR A 95 3.26 13.78 -11.14
N ALA A 96 2.68 13.97 -9.95
CA ALA A 96 2.30 15.28 -9.45
C ALA A 96 3.50 16.24 -9.37
N LEU A 97 4.59 15.80 -8.75
CA LEU A 97 5.81 16.58 -8.57
C LEU A 97 6.41 16.99 -9.92
N LYS A 98 6.43 16.07 -10.91
CA LYS A 98 6.88 16.37 -12.28
C LYS A 98 6.02 17.42 -12.98
N ARG A 99 4.72 17.47 -12.69
CA ARG A 99 3.80 18.50 -13.21
C ARG A 99 3.87 19.83 -12.44
N GLY A 100 4.67 19.92 -11.40
CA GLY A 100 4.87 21.15 -10.62
C GLY A 100 3.93 21.32 -9.42
N TRP A 101 3.20 20.27 -9.04
CA TRP A 101 2.47 20.28 -7.77
C TRP A 101 3.44 20.26 -6.59
N LYS A 102 3.09 20.98 -5.53
CA LYS A 102 3.64 20.71 -4.20
C LYS A 102 2.91 19.50 -3.61
N VAL A 103 3.62 18.69 -2.85
CA VAL A 103 3.04 17.55 -2.15
C VAL A 103 3.46 17.59 -0.68
N GLU A 104 2.46 17.59 0.19
CA GLU A 104 2.63 17.51 1.63
C GLU A 104 2.13 16.15 2.11
N LEU A 105 3.06 15.31 2.59
CA LEU A 105 2.76 14.00 3.13
C LEU A 105 2.59 14.09 4.64
N TYR A 106 1.37 13.88 5.11
CA TYR A 106 1.03 13.79 6.52
C TYR A 106 0.99 12.33 6.95
N ALA A 107 1.84 11.96 7.90
CA ALA A 107 1.93 10.59 8.39
C ALA A 107 2.41 10.56 9.85
N TRP A 108 2.00 9.52 10.57
CA TRP A 108 2.64 9.14 11.84
C TRP A 108 4.02 8.56 11.53
N GLU A 109 5.04 8.92 12.31
CA GLU A 109 6.42 8.51 12.08
C GLU A 109 6.58 6.99 12.12
N ASP A 110 5.89 6.32 13.05
CA ASP A 110 5.91 4.87 13.22
C ASP A 110 5.28 4.13 12.02
N GLY A 111 4.31 4.76 11.35
CA GLY A 111 3.61 4.21 10.19
C GLY A 111 4.20 4.62 8.84
N LEU A 112 5.24 5.46 8.82
CA LEU A 112 5.76 6.06 7.60
C LEU A 112 6.77 5.14 6.89
N SER A 113 6.41 4.70 5.68
CA SER A 113 7.32 3.93 4.82
C SER A 113 8.60 4.71 4.51
N ARG A 114 9.75 4.02 4.62
CA ARG A 114 11.07 4.58 4.28
C ARG A 114 11.20 4.95 2.79
N ALA A 115 10.34 4.39 1.93
CA ALA A 115 10.33 4.69 0.50
C ALA A 115 10.12 6.18 0.22
N TRP A 116 9.24 6.85 0.98
CA TRP A 116 8.98 8.28 0.87
C TRP A 116 10.24 9.12 1.05
N ARG A 117 10.99 8.89 2.14
CA ARG A 117 12.23 9.62 2.41
C ARG A 117 13.32 9.30 1.40
N ARG A 118 13.40 8.05 0.94
CA ARG A 118 14.38 7.60 -0.05
C ARG A 118 14.18 8.26 -1.41
N GLU A 119 12.93 8.37 -1.86
CA GLU A 119 12.60 8.86 -3.20
C GLU A 119 12.44 10.39 -3.25
N PHE A 120 11.71 10.97 -2.30
CA PHE A 120 11.30 12.38 -2.34
C PHE A 120 11.80 13.21 -1.17
N GLY A 121 12.52 12.62 -0.22
CA GLY A 121 13.00 13.30 0.99
C GLY A 121 13.89 14.52 0.70
N GLU A 122 14.31 15.20 1.76
CA GLU A 122 15.03 16.49 1.71
C GLU A 122 16.28 16.49 0.82
N ASN A 123 16.95 15.34 0.70
CA ASN A 123 18.15 15.18 -0.12
C ASN A 123 17.86 14.99 -1.62
N SER A 124 16.62 14.64 -1.98
CA SER A 124 16.16 14.50 -3.37
C SER A 124 16.06 15.87 -4.05
N GLU A 125 15.93 15.89 -5.37
CA GLU A 125 15.67 17.14 -6.09
C GLU A 125 14.33 17.78 -5.69
N TRP A 126 13.33 16.98 -5.32
CA TRP A 126 12.00 17.44 -4.96
C TRP A 126 11.98 18.13 -3.60
N GLY A 127 12.68 17.54 -2.63
CA GLY A 127 12.90 18.14 -1.31
C GLY A 127 13.70 19.45 -1.42
N LYS A 128 14.79 19.46 -2.18
CA LYS A 128 15.61 20.67 -2.41
C LYS A 128 14.86 21.81 -3.09
N LYS A 129 13.97 21.49 -4.03
CA LYS A 129 13.08 22.46 -4.70
C LYS A 129 11.92 22.92 -3.80
N GLY A 130 11.75 22.34 -2.60
CA GLY A 130 10.62 22.62 -1.72
C GLY A 130 9.27 22.15 -2.27
N LEU A 131 9.28 21.19 -3.21
CA LEU A 131 8.07 20.63 -3.82
C LEU A 131 7.52 19.45 -3.04
N PHE A 132 8.35 18.76 -2.25
CA PHE A 132 7.90 17.66 -1.38
C PHE A 132 8.29 17.92 0.07
N ARG A 133 7.35 17.69 0.99
CA ARG A 133 7.60 17.76 2.43
C ARG A 133 6.82 16.68 3.17
N ILE A 134 7.47 16.11 4.20
CA ILE A 134 6.81 15.24 5.17
C ILE A 134 6.47 16.07 6.39
N ILE A 135 5.23 15.97 6.85
CA ILE A 135 4.68 16.69 8.00
C ILE A 135 4.24 15.63 9.03
N PRO A 136 4.99 15.44 10.13
CA PRO A 136 4.66 14.46 11.16
C PRO A 136 3.31 14.78 11.81
N LEU A 137 2.45 13.78 11.99
CA LEU A 137 1.13 13.97 12.61
C LEU A 137 1.20 14.16 14.13
N GLU A 138 2.32 13.78 14.76
CA GLU A 138 2.62 13.88 16.18
C GLU A 138 2.43 15.31 16.71
N GLN A 139 2.74 16.32 15.90
CA GLN A 139 2.55 17.73 16.29
C GLN A 139 1.08 18.12 16.51
N PHE A 140 0.14 17.34 15.98
CA PHE A 140 -1.30 17.55 16.12
C PHE A 140 -1.93 16.60 17.16
N ALA A 141 -1.16 15.66 17.72
CA ALA A 141 -1.70 14.59 18.57
C ALA A 141 -2.42 15.12 19.82
N THR A 142 -1.84 16.11 20.51
CA THR A 142 -2.45 16.70 21.72
C THR A 142 -3.80 17.33 21.40
N SER A 143 -3.89 18.09 20.30
CA SER A 143 -5.13 18.73 19.87
C SER A 143 -6.22 17.72 19.49
N LEU A 144 -5.85 16.54 18.96
CA LEU A 144 -6.80 15.47 18.65
C LEU A 144 -7.41 14.85 19.91
N VAL A 145 -6.62 14.70 20.98
CA VAL A 145 -7.09 14.17 22.26
C VAL A 145 -8.00 15.18 22.95
N ASP A 146 -7.65 16.46 22.94
CA ASP A 146 -8.47 17.52 23.54
C ASP A 146 -9.79 17.72 22.77
N ALA A 147 -9.79 17.57 21.45
CA ALA A 147 -11.00 17.63 20.62
C ALA A 147 -11.95 16.45 20.83
N ALA A 148 -11.45 15.31 21.34
CA ALA A 148 -12.26 14.14 21.65
C ALA A 148 -13.01 14.26 23.00
N GLY A 149 -12.86 15.37 23.72
CA GLY A 149 -13.57 15.69 24.97
C GLY A 149 -15.03 16.12 24.81
N TRP A 150 -15.78 15.51 23.89
CA TRP A 150 -17.24 15.71 23.72
C TRP A 150 -18.02 14.50 24.24
#